data_AF-A0A453FA05-F1
#
_entry.id   AF-A0A453FA05-F1
#
_cell.length_a   1.000
_cell.length_b   1.000
_cell.length_c   1.000
_cell.angle_alpha   90.00
_cell.angle_beta   90.00
_cell.angle_gamma   90.00
#
_symmetry.space_group_name_H-M   'P 1'
#
loop_
_entity.id
_entity.type
_entity.pdbx_description
1 polymer ?
#
loop_
_entity_poly.entity_id
_entity_poly.type
_entity_poly.pdbx_seq_one_letter_code
_entity_poly.pdbx_strand_id
1 'polypeptide(L)'
;KTCYDALFLGSTSSPHAKLTWKTWAPLSVKFFIWLALQDRCWTNERLARHGLPHSHACAFCDQAIESMQHLLIGCPFSRMVWHDVFPKLRLTSSIPLGHEPFFD
;
A
#
# COMPACT_ATOMS: atom_id res chain seq x y z
N LYS A 1 11.45 7.16 -34.48
CA LYS A 1 11.59 6.50 -33.16
C LYS A 1 12.81 7.10 -32.51
N THR A 2 12.55 8.02 -31.59
CA THR A 2 13.44 9.13 -31.19
C THR A 2 14.28 8.75 -29.98
N CYS A 3 15.27 9.58 -29.60
CA CYS A 3 16.06 9.42 -28.36
C CYS A 3 15.21 9.20 -27.09
N TYR A 4 13.97 9.71 -27.06
CA TYR A 4 12.99 9.43 -26.00
C TYR A 4 12.69 7.95 -25.79
N ASP A 5 12.59 7.16 -26.86
CA ASP A 5 12.30 5.72 -26.77
C ASP A 5 13.46 4.97 -26.09
N ALA A 6 14.69 5.49 -26.20
CA ALA A 6 15.87 4.89 -25.58
C ALA A 6 15.88 4.99 -24.05
N LEU A 7 15.15 5.95 -23.46
CA LEU A 7 14.99 6.06 -22.00
C LEU A 7 14.21 4.88 -21.42
N PHE A 8 13.41 4.19 -22.24
CA PHE A 8 12.57 3.07 -21.82
C PHE A 8 13.18 1.70 -22.15
N LEU A 9 14.38 1.67 -22.72
CA LEU A 9 15.13 0.42 -22.94
C LEU A 9 15.39 -0.24 -21.58
N GLY A 10 14.87 -1.46 -21.40
CA GLY A 10 14.97 -2.19 -20.15
C GLY A 10 13.96 -1.77 -19.06
N SER A 11 13.00 -0.90 -19.38
CA SER A 11 11.91 -0.60 -18.45
C SER A 11 11.04 -1.83 -18.21
N THR A 12 10.60 -2.02 -16.97
CA THR A 12 9.67 -3.07 -16.57
C THR A 12 8.35 -2.45 -16.14
N SER A 13 7.24 -3.05 -16.56
CA SER A 13 5.92 -2.64 -16.06
C SER A 13 5.70 -3.28 -14.70
N SER A 14 5.39 -2.48 -13.68
CA SER A 14 4.96 -3.05 -12.39
C SER A 14 3.66 -3.85 -12.60
N PRO A 15 3.52 -5.05 -12.00
CA PRO A 15 2.29 -5.85 -12.10
C PRO A 15 1.04 -5.06 -11.69
N HIS A 16 1.22 -4.19 -10.69
CA HIS A 16 0.17 -3.36 -10.09
C HIS A 16 -0.18 -2.09 -10.88
N ALA A 17 0.54 -1.75 -11.95
CA ALA A 17 0.35 -0.49 -12.69
C ALA A 17 -1.09 -0.36 -13.22
N LYS A 18 -1.62 -1.46 -13.77
CA LYS A 18 -2.98 -1.46 -14.34
C LYS A 18 -4.02 -1.20 -13.26
N LEU A 19 -3.87 -1.82 -12.09
CA LEU A 19 -4.78 -1.64 -10.95
C LEU A 19 -4.71 -0.20 -10.44
N THR A 20 -3.52 0.35 -10.24
CA THR A 20 -3.35 1.71 -9.69
C THR A 20 -3.86 2.78 -10.64
N TRP A 21 -3.48 2.73 -11.93
CA TRP A 21 -3.73 3.83 -12.85
C TRP A 21 -5.08 3.78 -13.56
N LYS A 22 -5.67 2.59 -13.77
CA LYS A 22 -6.98 2.45 -14.46
C LYS A 22 -8.21 2.60 -13.57
N THR A 23 -8.04 2.79 -12.26
CA THR A 23 -9.18 3.03 -11.35
C THR A 23 -9.83 4.40 -11.60
N TRP A 24 -11.08 4.54 -11.18
CA TRP A 24 -11.79 5.84 -11.13
C TRP A 24 -11.40 6.70 -9.92
N ALA A 25 -10.43 6.26 -9.12
CA ALA A 25 -10.01 6.97 -7.93
C ALA A 25 -9.41 8.35 -8.27
N PRO A 26 -9.56 9.36 -7.39
CA PRO A 26 -8.87 10.62 -7.54
C PRO A 26 -7.35 10.43 -7.65
N LEU A 27 -6.68 11.35 -8.34
CA LEU A 27 -5.24 11.27 -8.60
C LEU A 27 -4.40 11.19 -7.31
N SER A 28 -4.82 11.88 -6.25
CA SER A 28 -4.18 11.80 -4.93
C SER A 28 -4.17 10.37 -4.37
N VAL A 29 -5.28 9.65 -4.51
CA VAL A 29 -5.40 8.25 -4.07
C VAL A 29 -4.53 7.33 -4.93
N LYS A 30 -4.50 7.55 -6.26
CA LYS A 30 -3.64 6.79 -7.17
C LYS A 30 -2.16 6.94 -6.83
N PHE A 31 -1.71 8.17 -6.60
CA PHE A 31 -0.32 8.44 -6.18
C PHE A 31 0.00 7.81 -4.84
N PHE A 32 -0.91 7.91 -3.87
CA PHE A 32 -0.72 7.27 -2.57
C PHE A 32 -0.54 5.76 -2.71
N ILE A 33 -1.43 5.07 -3.43
CA ILE A 33 -1.35 3.61 -3.65
C ILE A 33 -0.06 3.26 -4.39
N TRP A 34 0.33 4.03 -5.41
CA TRP A 34 1.58 3.83 -6.14
C TRP A 34 2.83 3.93 -5.25
N LEU A 35 2.85 4.88 -4.31
CA LEU A 35 3.93 5.01 -3.33
C LEU A 35 3.89 3.88 -2.30
N ALA A 36 2.70 3.52 -1.82
CA ALA A 36 2.49 2.45 -0.86
C ALA A 36 2.99 1.10 -1.40
N LEU A 37 2.68 0.80 -2.68
CA LEU A 37 3.12 -0.40 -3.40
C LEU A 37 4.64 -0.52 -3.54
N GLN A 38 5.36 0.60 -3.46
CA GLN A 38 6.83 0.63 -3.54
C GLN A 38 7.48 0.80 -2.17
N ASP A 39 6.69 0.70 -1.10
CA ASP A 39 7.15 0.93 0.27
C ASP A 39 7.84 2.32 0.43
N ARG A 40 7.26 3.31 -0.27
CA ARG A 40 7.75 4.69 -0.34
C ARG A 40 6.95 5.69 0.50
N CYS A 41 6.08 5.21 1.38
CA CYS A 41 5.43 6.06 2.38
C CYS A 41 6.22 6.07 3.69
N TRP A 42 6.01 7.09 4.52
CA TRP A 42 6.64 7.18 5.84
C TRP A 42 5.87 6.36 6.86
N THR A 43 6.30 5.12 7.06
CA THR A 43 5.84 4.24 8.14
C THR A 43 6.94 4.11 9.20
N ASN A 44 6.61 3.66 10.41
CA ASN A 44 7.64 3.43 11.44
C ASN A 44 8.72 2.44 10.98
N GLU A 45 8.36 1.39 10.24
CA GLU A 45 9.31 0.44 9.63
C GLU A 45 10.32 1.14 8.70
N ARG A 46 9.85 2.10 7.90
CA ARG A 46 10.73 2.85 7.01
C ARG A 46 11.58 3.87 7.75
N LEU A 47 11.01 4.57 8.73
CA LEU A 47 11.77 5.49 9.59
C LEU A 47 12.89 4.74 10.31
N ALA A 48 12.62 3.55 10.83
CA ALA A 48 13.60 2.68 11.47
C ALA A 48 14.76 2.31 10.53
N ARG A 49 14.46 1.91 9.28
CA ARG A 49 15.49 1.61 8.26
C ARG A 49 16.39 2.80 7.93
N HIS A 50 15.89 4.02 8.08
CA HIS A 50 16.64 5.25 7.83
C HIS A 50 17.27 5.86 9.10
N GLY A 51 17.16 5.20 10.26
CA GLY A 51 17.70 5.71 11.52
C GLY A 51 17.03 6.98 12.02
N LEU A 52 15.79 7.25 11.59
CA LEU A 52 15.02 8.40 12.01
C LEU A 52 14.23 8.08 13.29
N PRO A 53 13.87 9.09 14.11
CA PRO A 53 12.99 8.88 15.26
C PRO A 53 11.67 8.23 14.84
N HIS A 54 11.28 7.16 15.51
CA HIS A 54 10.09 6.38 15.20
C HIS A 54 9.49 5.76 16.46
N SER A 55 8.20 5.41 16.39
CA SER A 55 7.56 4.58 17.42
C SER A 55 7.86 3.10 17.16
N HIS A 56 7.91 2.29 18.21
CA HIS A 56 8.07 0.83 18.09
C HIS A 56 6.81 0.11 17.63
N ALA A 57 5.64 0.77 17.70
CA ALA A 57 4.35 0.17 17.40
C ALA A 57 3.49 1.09 16.52
N CYS A 58 2.52 0.47 15.84
CA CYS A 58 1.55 1.15 14.99
C CYS A 58 0.64 2.10 15.79
N ALA A 59 0.48 3.31 15.29
CA ALA A 59 -0.31 4.36 15.94
C ALA A 59 -1.79 4.00 16.13
N PHE A 60 -2.32 3.03 15.36
CA PHE A 60 -3.72 2.63 15.42
C PHE A 60 -4.01 1.49 16.38
N CYS A 61 -3.11 0.50 16.49
CA CYS A 61 -3.37 -0.73 17.25
C CYS A 61 -2.40 -1.00 18.38
N ASP A 62 -1.23 -0.34 18.39
CA ASP A 62 -0.17 -0.53 19.38
C ASP A 62 0.31 -2.00 19.57
N GLN A 63 0.07 -2.87 18.58
CA GLN A 63 0.31 -4.32 18.69
C GLN A 63 1.48 -4.84 17.83
N ALA A 64 1.85 -4.13 16.77
CA ALA A 64 2.86 -4.54 15.81
C ALA A 64 3.58 -3.34 15.20
N ILE A 65 4.72 -3.58 14.56
CA ILE A 65 5.46 -2.56 13.81
C ILE A 65 4.58 -2.02 12.68
N GLU A 66 4.60 -0.70 12.50
CA GLU A 66 3.87 -0.06 11.42
C GLU A 66 4.61 -0.25 10.09
N SER A 67 4.13 -1.19 9.29
CA SER A 67 4.44 -1.32 7.86
C SER A 67 3.24 -0.87 7.03
N MET A 68 3.42 -0.66 5.72
CA MET A 68 2.30 -0.27 4.85
C MET A 68 1.24 -1.37 4.76
N GLN A 69 1.68 -2.63 4.71
CA GLN A 69 0.80 -3.79 4.72
C GLN A 69 0.01 -3.89 6.05
N HIS A 70 0.68 -3.66 7.18
CA HIS A 70 0.00 -3.60 8.47
C HIS A 70 -1.00 -2.45 8.50
N LEU A 71 -0.59 -1.23 8.16
CA LEU A 71 -1.44 -0.04 8.23
C LEU A 71 -2.67 -0.17 7.34
N LEU A 72 -2.56 -0.70 6.11
CA LEU A 72 -3.70 -0.76 5.20
C LEU A 72 -4.61 -1.98 5.42
N ILE A 73 -4.07 -3.13 5.85
CA ILE A 73 -4.82 -4.40 5.85
C ILE A 73 -4.66 -5.18 7.15
N GLY A 74 -3.43 -5.30 7.66
CA GLY A 74 -3.16 -6.16 8.84
C GLY A 74 -3.67 -5.59 10.17
N CYS A 75 -3.72 -4.26 10.28
CA CYS A 75 -4.08 -3.54 11.50
C CYS A 75 -5.52 -3.85 11.90
N PRO A 76 -5.80 -4.25 13.15
CA PRO A 76 -7.16 -4.46 13.65
C PRO A 76 -8.11 -3.29 13.32
N PHE A 77 -7.63 -2.06 13.47
CA PHE A 77 -8.40 -0.85 13.12
C PHE A 77 -8.78 -0.84 11.64
N SER A 78 -7.82 -1.04 10.74
CA SER A 78 -8.06 -1.03 9.29
C SER A 78 -8.96 -2.19 8.85
N ARG A 79 -8.86 -3.35 9.51
CA ARG A 79 -9.78 -4.47 9.28
C ARG A 79 -11.22 -4.11 9.62
N MET A 80 -11.45 -3.38 10.69
CA MET A 80 -12.80 -2.87 11.01
C MET A 80 -13.31 -1.92 9.93
N VAL A 81 -12.47 -1.00 9.45
CA VAL A 81 -12.83 -0.10 8.34
C VAL A 81 -13.25 -0.89 7.10
N TRP A 82 -12.49 -1.92 6.72
CA TRP A 82 -12.83 -2.76 5.57
C TRP A 82 -14.10 -3.57 5.77
N HIS A 83 -14.31 -4.10 6.97
CA HIS A 83 -15.55 -4.79 7.34
C HIS A 83 -16.78 -3.90 7.16
N ASP A 84 -16.67 -2.60 7.46
CA ASP A 84 -17.77 -1.66 7.33
C ASP A 84 -17.96 -1.13 5.89
N VAL A 85 -16.89 -1.11 5.09
CA VAL A 85 -16.89 -0.58 3.72
C VAL A 85 -17.25 -1.65 2.69
N PHE A 86 -16.77 -2.88 2.81
CA PHE A 86 -17.00 -3.95 1.82
C PHE A 86 -18.48 -4.23 1.55
N PRO A 87 -19.37 -4.35 2.56
CA PRO A 87 -20.80 -4.55 2.33
C PRO A 87 -21.43 -3.40 1.53
N LYS A 88 -21.00 -2.16 1.79
CA LYS A 88 -21.49 -0.97 1.08
C LYS A 88 -21.07 -0.98 -0.40
N LEU A 89 -19.94 -1.61 -0.71
CA LEU A 89 -19.39 -1.70 -2.06
C LEU A 89 -19.86 -2.92 -2.84
N ARG A 90 -20.67 -3.82 -2.28
CA ARG A 90 -21.11 -4.99 -3.05
C ARG A 90 -20.11 -6.15 -2.98
N LEU A 91 -19.04 -6.00 -2.19
CA LEU A 91 -17.87 -6.88 -2.23
C LEU A 91 -17.98 -7.97 -1.17
N THR A 92 -17.87 -9.23 -1.61
CA THR A 92 -17.93 -10.43 -0.75
C THR A 92 -16.54 -10.93 -0.34
N SER A 93 -15.47 -10.20 -0.65
CA SER A 93 -14.11 -10.65 -0.39
C SER A 93 -13.84 -10.76 1.12
N SER A 94 -13.31 -11.91 1.54
CA SER A 94 -12.67 -12.04 2.84
C SER A 94 -11.47 -11.09 2.89
N ILE A 95 -11.38 -10.28 3.94
CA ILE A 95 -10.17 -9.48 4.20
C ILE A 95 -9.02 -10.49 4.32
N PRO A 96 -7.94 -10.37 3.53
CA PRO A 96 -6.81 -11.27 3.67
C PRO A 96 -6.31 -11.16 5.12
N LEU A 97 -6.41 -12.28 5.85
CA LEU A 97 -5.77 -12.44 7.15
C LEU A 97 -4.29 -12.12 6.91
N GLY A 98 -3.73 -11.17 7.65
CA GLY A 98 -2.47 -10.48 7.35
C GLY A 98 -1.18 -11.30 7.38
N HIS A 99 -1.23 -12.55 6.92
CA HIS A 99 -0.11 -13.47 6.75
C HIS A 99 0.40 -13.57 5.31
N GLU A 100 -0.38 -13.16 4.29
CA GLU A 100 0.08 -13.17 2.90
C GLU A 100 0.58 -11.78 2.48
N PRO A 101 1.77 -11.67 1.87
CA PRO A 101 2.28 -10.41 1.33
C PRO A 101 1.32 -9.90 0.25
N PHE A 102 0.67 -8.77 0.53
CA PHE A 102 -0.32 -8.18 -0.37
C PHE A 102 0.30 -7.58 -1.64
N PHE A 103 1.63 -7.42 -1.67
CA PHE A 103 2.35 -6.66 -2.68
C PHE A 103 3.35 -7.48 -3.51
N ASP A 104 3.36 -8.81 -3.35
CA ASP A 104 4.16 -9.73 -4.17
C ASP A 104 3.41 -10.27 -5.39
#